data_AF-A0A1M6AVE9-F1
#
_entry.id   AF-A0A1M6AVE9-F1
#
_cell.length_a   1.000
_cell.length_b   1.000
_cell.length_c   1.000
_cell.angle_alpha   90.00
_cell.angle_beta   90.00
_cell.angle_gamma   90.00
#
_symmetry.space_group_name_H-M   'P 1'
#
loop_
_entity.id
_entity.type
_entity.pdbx_description
1 polymer ?
#
loop_
_entity_poly.entity_id
_entity_poly.type
_entity_poly.pdbx_seq_one_letter_code
_entity_poly.pdbx_strand_id
1 'polypeptide(L)'
;MRVVVASDALAGLSPAGASEAIAAAFAGQGAEVAVVQLGVIGRPLREGLAASAPEFHVASPRTPGELVEALAVDAPSIVLDLTTIECDDLGRGALGPDPRGALEALRRACAGRRVVALVQESQVDRELTGLAGHASIELRAKGADLAQVLAADLEAERWAAELGLAPAPGSGAAGGLGLLIQGIGGVVADPLGFLADRFGLASTIARADLVVTGAESLDFHALGGPVVKRVAALATEALRPVIGIVGRNFVSSRELRLAGFEAAYPLLRGAGDGNAEPRRLGEVAAHVARTWIW
;
A
#
# COMPACT_ATOMS: atom_id res chain seq x y z
N MET A 1 -23.87 17.03 -5.66
CA MET A 1 -22.70 16.33 -6.23
C MET A 1 -22.07 15.44 -5.17
N ARG A 2 -21.73 14.20 -5.53
CA ARG A 2 -21.02 13.24 -4.69
C ARG A 2 -19.55 13.18 -5.08
N VAL A 3 -18.65 13.43 -4.13
CA VAL A 3 -17.21 13.52 -4.35
C VAL A 3 -16.49 12.49 -3.49
N VAL A 4 -15.58 11.74 -4.09
CA VAL A 4 -14.63 10.90 -3.34
C VAL A 4 -13.29 11.61 -3.32
N VAL A 5 -12.70 11.75 -2.14
CA VAL A 5 -11.37 12.33 -1.96
C VAL A 5 -10.44 11.28 -1.34
N ALA A 6 -9.36 10.97 -2.03
CA ALA A 6 -8.30 10.08 -1.55
C ALA A 6 -6.97 10.59 -2.09
N SER A 7 -6.16 11.20 -1.23
CA SER A 7 -4.89 11.84 -1.62
C SER A 7 -3.71 11.24 -0.86
N ASP A 8 -2.54 11.28 -1.47
CA ASP A 8 -1.26 11.10 -0.79
C ASP A 8 -0.86 12.38 -0.04
N ALA A 9 0.29 12.36 0.62
CA ALA A 9 0.88 13.51 1.27
C ALA A 9 1.07 14.66 0.27
N LEU A 10 0.69 15.86 0.71
CA LEU A 10 0.70 17.06 -0.13
C LEU A 10 0.75 18.31 0.74
N ALA A 11 1.57 19.28 0.31
CA ALA A 11 1.73 20.58 0.93
C ALA A 11 2.15 20.48 2.40
N GLY A 12 3.01 19.51 2.72
CA GLY A 12 3.47 19.23 4.09
C GLY A 12 2.41 18.60 5.01
N LEU A 13 1.25 18.21 4.48
CA LEU A 13 0.22 17.48 5.22
C LEU A 13 0.36 15.97 5.02
N SER A 14 -0.10 15.20 6.02
CA SER A 14 -0.29 13.75 5.85
C SER A 14 -1.36 13.46 4.79
N PRO A 15 -1.43 12.24 4.24
CA PRO A 15 -2.49 11.82 3.32
C PRO A 15 -3.91 12.14 3.84
N ALA A 16 -4.15 11.86 5.12
CA ALA A 16 -5.41 12.20 5.78
C ALA A 16 -5.64 13.72 5.83
N GLY A 17 -4.65 14.50 6.27
CA GLY A 17 -4.76 15.97 6.35
C GLY A 17 -4.98 16.64 4.99
N ALA A 18 -4.28 16.17 3.94
CA ALA A 18 -4.47 16.65 2.58
C ALA A 18 -5.87 16.32 2.05
N SER A 19 -6.33 15.09 2.27
CA SER A 19 -7.67 14.65 1.84
C SER A 19 -8.78 15.44 2.55
N GLU A 20 -8.65 15.68 3.86
CA GLU A 20 -9.60 16.50 4.63
C GLU A 20 -9.63 17.96 4.16
N ALA A 21 -8.47 18.56 3.88
CA ALA A 21 -8.39 19.93 3.39
C ALA A 21 -9.10 20.09 2.02
N ILE A 22 -8.90 19.13 1.13
CA ILE A 22 -9.60 19.09 -0.18
C ILE A 22 -11.10 18.86 0.04
N ALA A 23 -11.47 17.90 0.89
CA ALA A 23 -12.86 17.57 1.16
C ALA A 23 -13.64 18.74 1.76
N ALA A 24 -13.05 19.48 2.70
CA ALA A 24 -13.65 20.66 3.29
C ALA A 24 -14.00 21.73 2.24
N ALA A 25 -13.16 21.89 1.20
CA ALA A 25 -13.43 22.82 0.12
C ALA A 25 -14.65 22.42 -0.73
N PHE A 26 -14.78 21.14 -1.07
CA PHE A 26 -15.93 20.61 -1.81
C PHE A 26 -17.21 20.60 -0.96
N ALA A 27 -17.12 20.21 0.31
CA ALA A 27 -18.25 20.25 1.25
C ALA A 27 -18.76 21.69 1.45
N GLY A 28 -17.85 22.67 1.49
CA GLY A 28 -18.21 24.10 1.54
C GLY A 28 -18.95 24.62 0.30
N GLN A 29 -18.94 23.88 -0.82
CA GLN A 29 -19.77 24.13 -2.01
C GLN A 29 -21.05 23.28 -2.05
N GLY A 30 -21.38 22.57 -0.96
CA GLY A 30 -22.58 21.73 -0.87
C GLY A 30 -22.43 20.32 -1.47
N ALA A 31 -21.20 19.86 -1.74
CA ALA A 31 -20.98 18.48 -2.15
C ALA A 31 -21.13 17.51 -0.97
N GLU A 32 -21.67 16.32 -1.24
CA GLU A 32 -21.56 15.16 -0.35
C GLU A 32 -20.18 14.53 -0.56
N VAL A 33 -19.32 14.57 0.46
CA VAL A 33 -17.92 14.15 0.33
C VAL A 33 -17.63 12.90 1.15
N ALA A 34 -17.01 11.91 0.52
CA ALA A 34 -16.41 10.76 1.19
C ALA A 34 -14.89 10.90 1.18
N VAL A 35 -14.27 10.91 2.35
CA VAL A 35 -12.80 10.90 2.52
C VAL A 35 -12.34 9.47 2.72
N VAL A 36 -11.40 9.00 1.91
CA VAL A 36 -10.81 7.67 2.02
C VAL A 36 -9.32 7.79 2.30
N GLN A 37 -8.91 7.27 3.46
CA GLN A 37 -7.53 7.39 3.95
C GLN A 37 -6.70 6.22 3.46
N LEU A 38 -5.93 6.44 2.40
CA LEU A 38 -4.97 5.47 1.90
C LEU A 38 -3.57 5.73 2.48
N GLY A 39 -2.81 4.66 2.65
CA GLY A 39 -1.44 4.70 3.15
C GLY A 39 -0.68 3.46 2.72
N VAL A 40 0.59 3.62 2.37
CA VAL A 40 1.43 2.53 1.86
C VAL A 40 2.34 1.97 2.93
N ILE A 41 2.80 2.80 3.87
CA ILE A 41 3.85 2.45 4.81
C ILE A 41 3.79 3.34 6.04
N GLY A 42 4.29 2.84 7.17
CA GLY A 42 4.55 3.63 8.37
C GLY A 42 3.30 4.32 8.92
N ARG A 43 3.43 5.59 9.31
CA ARG A 43 2.35 6.33 9.97
C ARG A 43 1.07 6.42 9.10
N PRO A 44 1.11 6.81 7.81
CA PRO A 44 -0.09 6.81 6.97
C PRO A 44 -0.82 5.47 6.90
N LEU A 45 -0.09 4.36 6.79
CA LEU A 45 -0.71 3.02 6.78
C LEU A 45 -1.40 2.74 8.12
N ARG A 46 -0.75 3.04 9.24
CA ARG A 46 -1.35 2.85 10.58
C ARG A 46 -2.61 3.68 10.78
N GLU A 47 -2.62 4.93 10.31
CA GLU A 47 -3.81 5.79 10.35
C GLU A 47 -4.95 5.21 9.50
N GLY A 48 -4.67 4.78 8.27
CA GLY A 48 -5.66 4.14 7.40
C GLY A 48 -6.22 2.83 7.98
N LEU A 49 -5.38 2.00 8.60
CA LEU A 49 -5.80 0.77 9.27
C LEU A 49 -6.70 1.06 10.48
N ALA A 50 -6.33 2.02 11.31
CA ALA A 50 -7.15 2.42 12.47
C ALA A 50 -8.54 2.94 12.04
N ALA A 51 -8.62 3.62 10.89
CA ALA A 51 -9.86 4.15 10.36
C ALA A 51 -10.76 3.10 9.65
N SER A 52 -10.18 2.04 9.08
CA SER A 52 -10.91 1.08 8.22
C SER A 52 -11.08 -0.33 8.80
N ALA A 53 -10.28 -0.64 9.82
CA ALA A 53 -10.15 -1.98 10.37
C ALA A 53 -9.95 -1.93 11.90
N PRO A 54 -10.79 -1.21 12.68
CA PRO A 54 -10.62 -1.10 14.12
C PRO A 54 -10.74 -2.45 14.86
N GLU A 55 -11.32 -3.46 14.21
CA GLU A 55 -11.42 -4.82 14.74
C GLU A 55 -10.12 -5.64 14.64
N PHE A 56 -9.14 -5.16 13.87
CA PHE A 56 -7.87 -5.86 13.70
C PHE A 56 -6.86 -5.46 14.77
N HIS A 57 -6.16 -6.45 15.31
CA HIS A 57 -4.91 -6.20 16.01
C HIS A 57 -3.81 -5.91 14.98
N VAL A 58 -3.29 -4.69 14.99
CA VAL A 58 -2.24 -4.25 14.06
C VAL A 58 -0.88 -4.30 14.74
N ALA A 59 0.08 -5.00 14.13
CA ALA A 59 1.47 -5.01 14.55
C ALA A 59 2.40 -4.68 13.37
N SER A 60 3.52 -4.01 13.65
CA SER A 60 4.53 -3.64 12.64
C SER A 60 5.89 -4.22 13.04
N PRO A 61 6.06 -5.55 12.99
CA PRO A 61 7.30 -6.20 13.41
C PRO A 61 8.47 -5.77 12.53
N ARG A 62 9.62 -5.54 13.16
CA ARG A 62 10.88 -5.16 12.51
C ARG A 62 11.80 -6.33 12.27
N THR A 63 11.56 -7.45 12.97
CA THR A 63 12.33 -8.69 12.85
C THR A 63 11.42 -9.92 12.78
N PRO A 64 11.91 -11.06 12.26
CA PRO A 64 11.17 -12.32 12.29
C PRO A 64 10.75 -12.79 13.71
N GLY A 65 11.54 -12.46 14.74
CA GLY A 65 11.18 -12.75 16.13
C GLY A 65 9.95 -11.95 16.60
N GLU A 66 9.94 -10.65 16.34
CA GLU A 66 8.79 -9.78 16.63
C GLU A 66 7.53 -10.21 15.85
N LEU A 67 7.71 -10.75 14.63
CA LEU A 67 6.60 -11.33 13.85
C LEU A 67 5.97 -12.52 14.60
N VAL A 68 6.78 -13.43 15.13
CA VAL A 68 6.29 -14.58 15.92
C VAL A 68 5.57 -14.11 17.19
N GLU A 69 6.11 -13.11 17.88
CA GLU A 69 5.46 -12.49 19.05
C GLU A 69 4.11 -11.86 18.69
N ALA A 70 4.03 -11.14 17.58
CA ALA A 70 2.79 -10.52 17.09
C ALA A 70 1.72 -11.57 16.75
N LEU A 71 2.12 -12.73 16.20
CA LEU A 71 1.22 -13.84 15.90
C LEU A 71 0.71 -14.57 17.16
N ALA A 72 1.44 -14.50 18.28
CA ALA A 72 1.04 -15.10 19.54
C ALA A 72 -0.09 -14.35 20.25
N VAL A 73 -0.35 -13.09 19.88
CA VAL A 73 -1.43 -12.28 20.45
C VAL A 73 -2.78 -12.95 20.22
N ASP A 74 -3.60 -13.03 21.28
CA ASP A 74 -4.94 -13.60 21.20
C ASP A 74 -5.94 -12.59 20.61
N ALA A 75 -5.94 -12.50 19.27
CA ALA A 75 -6.85 -11.65 18.51
C ALA A 75 -7.49 -12.44 17.35
N PRO A 76 -8.80 -12.29 17.09
CA PRO A 76 -9.48 -13.01 16.01
C PRO A 76 -9.05 -12.55 14.61
N SER A 77 -8.50 -11.34 14.49
CA SER A 77 -8.04 -10.76 13.24
C SER A 77 -6.76 -9.97 13.50
N ILE A 78 -5.69 -10.30 12.78
CA ILE A 78 -4.35 -9.73 12.92
C ILE A 78 -3.93 -9.19 11.55
N VAL A 79 -3.43 -7.95 11.54
CA VAL A 79 -2.74 -7.35 10.39
C VAL A 79 -1.30 -7.10 10.79
N LEU A 80 -0.39 -7.63 9.99
CA LEU A 80 1.05 -7.49 10.14
C LEU A 80 1.55 -6.53 9.06
N ASP A 81 2.03 -5.36 9.45
CA ASP A 81 2.73 -4.46 8.55
C ASP A 81 4.18 -4.92 8.40
N LEU A 82 4.44 -5.64 7.31
CA LEU A 82 5.76 -6.17 6.93
C LEU A 82 6.43 -5.27 5.87
N THR A 83 5.90 -4.08 5.60
CA THR A 83 6.44 -3.20 4.54
C THR A 83 7.85 -2.69 4.82
N THR A 84 8.29 -2.79 6.09
CA THR A 84 9.61 -2.35 6.59
C THR A 84 10.36 -3.41 7.38
N ILE A 85 9.89 -4.66 7.37
CA ILE A 85 10.57 -5.74 8.10
C ILE A 85 11.89 -6.08 7.41
N GLU A 86 12.91 -6.37 8.20
CA GLU A 86 14.20 -6.85 7.72
C GLU A 86 14.30 -8.35 7.99
N CYS A 87 14.54 -9.13 6.94
CA CYS A 87 14.75 -10.57 7.01
C CYS A 87 15.66 -11.01 5.86
N ASP A 88 16.74 -11.70 6.20
CA ASP A 88 17.77 -12.21 5.29
C ASP A 88 17.99 -13.72 5.42
N ASP A 89 17.22 -14.38 6.29
CA ASP A 89 17.36 -15.80 6.65
C ASP A 89 16.10 -16.62 6.36
N LEU A 90 15.14 -16.09 5.59
CA LEU A 90 13.86 -16.73 5.28
C LEU A 90 12.99 -17.01 6.53
N GLY A 91 13.24 -16.30 7.64
CA GLY A 91 12.56 -16.49 8.92
C GLY A 91 13.02 -17.71 9.69
N ARG A 92 14.12 -18.36 9.29
CA ARG A 92 14.68 -19.55 9.95
C ARG A 92 14.96 -19.32 11.43
N GLY A 93 15.60 -18.20 11.76
CA GLY A 93 15.97 -17.84 13.12
C GLY A 93 14.79 -17.71 14.08
N ALA A 94 13.61 -17.33 13.56
CA ALA A 94 12.40 -17.19 14.37
C ALA A 94 11.75 -18.54 14.75
N LEU A 95 11.98 -19.60 13.98
CA LEU A 95 11.42 -20.92 14.27
C LEU A 95 12.33 -21.79 15.15
N GLY A 96 13.59 -21.39 15.34
CA GLY A 96 14.53 -22.08 16.21
C GLY A 96 14.95 -23.47 15.70
N PRO A 97 15.38 -24.39 16.60
CA PRO A 97 16.03 -25.65 16.21
C PRO A 97 15.08 -26.76 15.74
N ASP A 98 13.77 -26.65 15.99
CA ASP A 98 12.73 -27.53 15.42
C ASP A 98 11.73 -26.69 14.60
N PRO A 99 12.08 -26.33 13.35
CA PRO A 99 11.26 -25.43 12.56
C PRO A 99 9.86 -25.95 12.25
N ARG A 100 9.74 -27.26 12.02
CA ARG A 100 8.45 -27.88 11.67
C ARG A 100 7.52 -27.87 12.88
N GLY A 101 8.02 -28.27 14.05
CA GLY A 101 7.24 -28.20 15.29
C GLY A 101 6.82 -26.78 15.64
N ALA A 102 7.70 -25.80 15.46
CA ALA A 102 7.39 -24.38 15.68
C ALA A 102 6.31 -23.86 14.71
N LEU A 103 6.42 -24.18 13.41
CA LEU A 103 5.42 -23.83 12.42
C LEU A 103 4.05 -24.47 12.72
N GLU A 104 4.02 -25.75 13.13
CA GLU A 104 2.78 -26.42 13.53
C GLU A 104 2.15 -25.82 14.78
N ALA A 105 2.96 -25.37 15.75
CA ALA A 105 2.48 -24.64 16.91
C ALA A 105 1.85 -23.29 16.50
N LEU A 106 2.52 -22.52 15.63
CA LEU A 106 1.99 -21.27 15.09
C LEU A 106 0.71 -21.47 14.29
N ARG A 107 0.66 -22.49 13.43
CA ARG A 107 -0.55 -22.85 12.66
C ARG A 107 -1.72 -23.18 13.58
N ARG A 108 -1.49 -23.91 14.68
CA ARG A 108 -2.53 -24.18 15.69
C ARG A 108 -2.96 -22.93 16.45
N ALA A 109 -2.01 -22.08 16.83
CA ALA A 109 -2.32 -20.82 17.51
C ALA A 109 -3.12 -19.86 16.61
N CYS A 110 -2.86 -19.87 15.30
CA CYS A 110 -3.54 -19.04 14.32
C CYS A 110 -4.82 -19.67 13.75
N ALA A 111 -5.15 -20.92 14.13
CA ALA A 111 -6.30 -21.62 13.59
C ALA A 111 -7.61 -20.85 13.88
N GLY A 112 -8.39 -20.59 12.82
CA GLY A 112 -9.63 -19.81 12.92
C GLY A 112 -9.44 -18.29 13.05
N ARG A 113 -8.20 -17.79 13.09
CA ARG A 113 -7.90 -16.36 13.06
C ARG A 113 -7.71 -15.89 11.62
N ARG A 114 -8.04 -14.63 11.35
CA ARG A 114 -7.71 -13.97 10.08
C ARG A 114 -6.35 -13.29 10.20
N VAL A 115 -5.34 -13.80 9.51
CA VAL A 115 -4.00 -13.19 9.49
C VAL A 115 -3.71 -12.61 8.10
N VAL A 116 -3.42 -11.31 8.05
CA VAL A 116 -3.04 -10.61 6.82
C VAL A 116 -1.68 -9.99 7.00
N ALA A 117 -0.72 -10.33 6.13
CA ALA A 117 0.58 -9.68 6.06
C ALA A 117 0.58 -8.66 4.92
N LEU A 118 0.75 -7.39 5.28
CA LEU A 118 0.88 -6.29 4.34
C LEU A 118 2.34 -6.13 3.95
N VAL A 119 2.60 -6.27 2.65
CA VAL A 119 3.94 -6.17 2.06
C VAL A 119 3.95 -5.10 0.99
N GLN A 120 5.12 -4.72 0.49
CA GLN A 120 5.17 -3.78 -0.63
C GLN A 120 4.43 -4.36 -1.86
N GLU A 121 3.79 -3.51 -2.67
CA GLU A 121 3.01 -3.96 -3.84
C GLU A 121 3.83 -4.88 -4.77
N SER A 122 5.10 -4.56 -4.99
CA SER A 122 6.04 -5.36 -5.79
C SER A 122 6.38 -6.74 -5.21
N GLN A 123 5.90 -7.04 -4.00
CA GLN A 123 6.14 -8.27 -3.28
C GLN A 123 4.90 -9.18 -3.16
N VAL A 124 3.70 -8.70 -3.49
CA VAL A 124 2.44 -9.48 -3.29
C VAL A 124 2.48 -10.81 -4.02
N ASP A 125 2.96 -10.82 -5.26
CA ASP A 125 3.09 -12.03 -6.08
C ASP A 125 4.53 -12.56 -6.12
N ARG A 126 5.42 -12.10 -5.24
CA ARG A 126 6.83 -12.50 -5.25
C ARG A 126 6.96 -13.98 -4.99
N GLU A 127 7.48 -14.72 -5.96
CA GLU A 127 7.80 -16.13 -5.80
C GLU A 127 8.95 -16.30 -4.79
N LEU A 128 9.01 -17.45 -4.11
CA LEU A 128 10.11 -17.75 -3.20
C LEU A 128 11.45 -17.88 -3.96
N THR A 129 11.44 -18.61 -5.07
CA THR A 129 12.60 -18.95 -5.90
C THR A 129 12.35 -18.60 -7.37
N GLY A 130 13.39 -18.65 -8.20
CA GLY A 130 13.29 -18.47 -9.64
C GLY A 130 13.62 -17.05 -10.11
N LEU A 131 13.39 -16.78 -11.40
CA LEU A 131 13.81 -15.51 -12.02
C LEU A 131 13.11 -14.29 -11.42
N ALA A 132 11.85 -14.45 -11.02
CA ALA A 132 11.08 -13.44 -10.29
C ALA A 132 11.10 -13.70 -8.76
N GLY A 133 11.95 -14.61 -8.29
CA GLY A 133 12.03 -15.02 -6.89
C GLY A 133 12.65 -13.97 -5.97
N HIS A 134 12.55 -14.21 -4.66
CA HIS A 134 13.12 -13.33 -3.62
C HIS A 134 14.61 -13.05 -3.86
N ALA A 135 15.44 -14.09 -3.95
CA ALA A 135 16.89 -13.95 -4.10
C ALA A 135 17.26 -13.26 -5.42
N SER A 136 16.60 -13.62 -6.52
CA SER A 136 16.86 -13.04 -7.84
C SER A 136 16.65 -11.52 -7.89
N ILE A 137 15.64 -10.99 -7.19
CA ILE A 137 15.39 -9.55 -7.19
C ILE A 137 16.23 -8.83 -6.13
N GLU A 138 16.19 -9.30 -4.88
CA GLU A 138 16.78 -8.56 -3.75
C GLU A 138 18.31 -8.67 -3.72
N LEU A 139 18.87 -9.85 -3.97
CA LEU A 139 20.33 -10.02 -3.95
C LEU A 139 20.99 -9.38 -5.16
N ARG A 140 20.36 -9.42 -6.35
CA ARG A 140 20.88 -8.71 -7.54
C ARG A 140 20.89 -7.20 -7.34
N ALA A 141 19.86 -6.63 -6.72
CA ALA A 141 19.85 -5.20 -6.37
C ALA A 141 21.00 -4.83 -5.41
N LYS A 142 21.48 -5.79 -4.62
CA LYS A 142 22.65 -5.68 -3.73
C LYS A 142 23.97 -6.07 -4.40
N GLY A 143 23.98 -6.37 -5.70
CA GLY A 143 25.18 -6.67 -6.48
C GLY A 143 25.66 -8.12 -6.43
N ALA A 144 24.83 -9.06 -5.98
CA ALA A 144 25.17 -10.48 -5.99
C ALA A 144 25.33 -11.03 -7.41
N ASP A 145 26.29 -11.94 -7.59
CA ASP A 145 26.48 -12.66 -8.85
C ASP A 145 25.46 -13.80 -9.03
N LEU A 146 25.47 -14.41 -10.22
CA LEU A 146 24.53 -15.48 -10.55
C LEU A 146 24.71 -16.71 -9.66
N ALA A 147 25.93 -17.05 -9.25
CA ALA A 147 26.19 -18.23 -8.42
C ALA A 147 25.63 -18.02 -7.00
N GLN A 148 25.78 -16.82 -6.44
CA GLN A 148 25.20 -16.43 -5.15
C GLN A 148 23.67 -16.47 -5.19
N VAL A 149 23.05 -15.96 -6.25
CA VAL A 149 21.59 -16.00 -6.44
C VAL A 149 21.09 -17.44 -6.51
N LEU A 150 21.74 -18.30 -7.31
CA LEU A 150 21.35 -19.71 -7.46
C LEU A 150 21.53 -20.52 -6.17
N ALA A 151 22.57 -20.22 -5.38
CA ALA A 151 22.78 -20.83 -4.08
C ALA A 151 21.66 -20.46 -3.09
N ALA A 152 21.30 -19.18 -3.02
CA ALA A 152 20.22 -18.69 -2.17
C ALA A 152 18.85 -19.27 -2.57
N ASP A 153 18.58 -19.38 -3.89
CA ASP A 153 17.36 -20.03 -4.39
C ASP A 153 17.27 -21.51 -3.95
N LEU A 154 18.39 -22.25 -4.05
CA LEU A 154 18.44 -23.65 -3.60
C LEU A 154 18.25 -23.78 -2.08
N GLU A 155 18.78 -22.84 -1.29
CA GLU A 155 18.56 -22.79 0.15
C GLU A 155 17.11 -22.50 0.51
N ALA A 156 16.43 -21.66 -0.27
CA ALA A 156 15.01 -21.36 -0.10
C ALA A 156 14.11 -22.55 -0.50
N GLU A 157 14.46 -23.27 -1.56
CA GLU A 157 13.76 -24.51 -1.94
C GLU A 157 13.90 -25.59 -0.84
N ARG A 158 15.12 -25.78 -0.34
CA ARG A 158 15.37 -26.69 0.80
C ARG A 158 14.60 -26.27 2.04
N TRP A 159 14.50 -24.97 2.29
CA TRP A 159 13.75 -24.43 3.43
C TRP A 159 12.26 -24.79 3.34
N ALA A 160 11.64 -24.54 2.19
CA ALA A 160 10.24 -24.89 1.97
C ALA A 160 10.00 -26.39 2.14
N ALA A 161 10.90 -27.23 1.62
CA ALA A 161 10.82 -28.68 1.79
C ALA A 161 10.97 -29.12 3.27
N GLU A 162 11.90 -28.51 4.01
CA GLU A 162 12.10 -28.74 5.45
C GLU A 162 10.82 -28.45 6.25
N LEU A 163 10.17 -27.32 5.96
CA LEU A 163 8.88 -26.93 6.54
C LEU A 163 7.69 -27.76 6.05
N GLY A 164 7.86 -28.52 4.95
CA GLY A 164 6.76 -29.26 4.32
C GLY A 164 5.73 -28.33 3.66
N LEU A 165 6.17 -27.18 3.15
CA LEU A 165 5.33 -26.18 2.49
C LEU A 165 5.56 -26.19 0.98
N ALA A 166 4.49 -26.01 0.21
CA ALA A 166 4.58 -25.73 -1.22
C ALA A 166 4.54 -24.20 -1.42
N PRO A 167 5.57 -23.57 -2.00
CA PRO A 167 5.56 -22.15 -2.29
C PRO A 167 4.42 -21.76 -3.25
N ALA A 168 3.80 -20.61 -2.99
CA ALA A 168 2.78 -19.99 -3.83
C ALA A 168 3.17 -18.52 -4.13
N PRO A 169 2.49 -17.82 -5.06
CA PRO A 169 2.70 -16.38 -5.24
C PRO A 169 2.65 -15.64 -3.91
N GLY A 170 3.62 -14.76 -3.67
CA GLY A 170 3.79 -14.04 -2.39
C GLY A 170 4.64 -14.75 -1.34
N SER A 171 5.03 -16.01 -1.57
CA SER A 171 5.91 -16.75 -0.64
C SER A 171 7.29 -16.11 -0.45
N GLY A 172 7.81 -15.40 -1.46
CA GLY A 172 9.08 -14.67 -1.38
C GLY A 172 8.97 -13.25 -0.80
N ALA A 173 7.78 -12.83 -0.39
CA ALA A 173 7.57 -11.50 0.17
C ALA A 173 8.32 -11.32 1.49
N ALA A 174 8.73 -10.08 1.80
CA ALA A 174 9.35 -9.72 3.07
C ALA A 174 10.50 -10.66 3.50
N GLY A 175 11.43 -10.96 2.60
CA GLY A 175 12.56 -11.84 2.96
C GLY A 175 12.23 -13.34 2.95
N GLY A 176 11.14 -13.76 2.33
CA GLY A 176 10.66 -15.16 2.39
C GLY A 176 9.69 -15.43 3.54
N LEU A 177 9.38 -14.42 4.37
CA LEU A 177 8.38 -14.54 5.44
C LEU A 177 6.97 -14.79 4.91
N GLY A 178 6.68 -14.41 3.66
CA GLY A 178 5.42 -14.76 2.99
C GLY A 178 5.13 -16.27 3.00
N LEU A 179 6.17 -17.11 2.88
CA LEU A 179 6.05 -18.57 2.99
C LEU A 179 5.52 -18.99 4.38
N LEU A 180 6.03 -18.38 5.45
CA LEU A 180 5.61 -18.68 6.82
C LEU A 180 4.17 -18.21 7.06
N ILE A 181 3.82 -17.01 6.59
CA ILE A 181 2.46 -16.47 6.67
C ILE A 181 1.46 -17.39 5.97
N GLN A 182 1.77 -17.84 4.75
CA GLN A 182 0.94 -18.80 4.02
C GLN A 182 0.90 -20.16 4.73
N GLY A 183 2.03 -20.58 5.30
CA GLY A 183 2.15 -21.81 6.08
C GLY A 183 1.18 -21.86 7.26
N ILE A 184 0.94 -20.74 7.95
CA ILE A 184 -0.04 -20.68 9.04
C ILE A 184 -1.49 -20.43 8.58
N GLY A 185 -1.74 -20.36 7.27
CA GLY A 185 -3.04 -20.07 6.68
C GLY A 185 -3.37 -18.58 6.57
N GLY A 186 -2.38 -17.71 6.76
CA GLY A 186 -2.50 -16.27 6.51
C GLY A 186 -2.38 -15.93 5.02
N VAL A 187 -2.67 -14.68 4.70
CA VAL A 187 -2.59 -14.15 3.33
C VAL A 187 -1.62 -12.99 3.23
N VAL A 188 -1.00 -12.84 2.07
CA VAL A 188 -0.13 -11.71 1.74
C VAL A 188 -0.94 -10.75 0.86
N ALA A 189 -0.87 -9.45 1.15
CA ALA A 189 -1.58 -8.41 0.41
C ALA A 189 -0.77 -7.10 0.37
N ASP A 190 -1.10 -6.19 -0.56
CA ASP A 190 -0.57 -4.83 -0.52
C ASP A 190 -1.44 -3.91 0.36
N PRO A 191 -0.84 -2.93 1.03
CA PRO A 191 -1.54 -1.92 1.82
C PRO A 191 -2.69 -1.21 1.10
N LEU A 192 -2.51 -0.83 -0.16
CA LEU A 192 -3.52 -0.03 -0.87
C LEU A 192 -4.73 -0.86 -1.26
N GLY A 193 -4.51 -2.09 -1.74
CA GLY A 193 -5.57 -3.05 -2.02
C GLY A 193 -6.36 -3.36 -0.75
N PHE A 194 -5.65 -3.69 0.33
CA PHE A 194 -6.28 -3.96 1.62
C PHE A 194 -7.14 -2.77 2.09
N LEU A 195 -6.58 -1.56 2.15
CA LEU A 195 -7.33 -0.38 2.58
C LEU A 195 -8.50 -0.06 1.63
N ALA A 196 -8.29 -0.15 0.31
CA ALA A 196 -9.35 0.10 -0.67
C ALA A 196 -10.54 -0.86 -0.46
N ASP A 197 -10.29 -2.13 -0.21
CA ASP A 197 -11.34 -3.11 0.08
C ASP A 197 -12.04 -2.82 1.41
N ARG A 198 -11.27 -2.50 2.45
CA ARG A 198 -11.80 -2.18 3.78
C ARG A 198 -12.68 -0.93 3.79
N PHE A 199 -12.33 0.08 3.02
CA PHE A 199 -13.15 1.28 2.83
C PHE A 199 -14.28 1.09 1.80
N GLY A 200 -14.34 -0.05 1.10
CA GLY A 200 -15.27 -0.23 -0.02
C GLY A 200 -15.06 0.82 -1.13
N LEU A 201 -13.81 1.23 -1.36
CA LEU A 201 -13.46 2.37 -2.21
C LEU A 201 -14.01 2.20 -3.64
N ALA A 202 -13.87 1.02 -4.24
CA ALA A 202 -14.39 0.75 -5.58
C ALA A 202 -15.92 1.01 -5.67
N SER A 203 -16.69 0.51 -4.70
CA SER A 203 -18.13 0.73 -4.64
C SER A 203 -18.50 2.19 -4.37
N THR A 204 -17.69 2.90 -3.60
CA THR A 204 -17.88 4.32 -3.28
C THR A 204 -17.62 5.18 -4.51
N ILE A 205 -16.51 4.93 -5.22
CA ILE A 205 -16.16 5.55 -6.50
C ILE A 205 -17.26 5.28 -7.52
N ALA A 206 -17.76 4.05 -7.65
CA ALA A 206 -18.82 3.71 -8.61
C ALA A 206 -20.11 4.55 -8.41
N ARG A 207 -20.34 5.06 -7.21
CA ARG A 207 -21.47 5.94 -6.86
C ARG A 207 -21.11 7.43 -6.86
N ALA A 208 -19.85 7.79 -7.05
CA ALA A 208 -19.40 9.17 -7.07
C ALA A 208 -19.71 9.83 -8.42
N ASP A 209 -19.83 11.15 -8.40
CA ASP A 209 -19.88 11.96 -9.62
C ASP A 209 -18.47 12.47 -10.00
N LEU A 210 -17.58 12.63 -9.00
CA LEU A 210 -16.19 13.07 -9.16
C LEU A 210 -15.26 12.34 -8.19
N VAL A 211 -14.05 12.02 -8.65
CA VAL A 211 -12.94 11.57 -7.81
C VAL A 211 -11.84 12.62 -7.79
N VAL A 212 -11.38 12.98 -6.59
CA VAL A 212 -10.30 13.94 -6.37
C VAL A 212 -9.17 13.25 -5.65
N THR A 213 -7.96 13.37 -6.19
CA THR A 213 -6.73 12.88 -5.56
C THR A 213 -5.70 14.00 -5.51
N GLY A 214 -4.64 13.80 -4.73
CA GLY A 214 -3.55 14.74 -4.59
C GLY A 214 -2.24 14.05 -4.26
N ALA A 215 -1.15 14.70 -4.66
CA ALA A 215 0.22 14.30 -4.37
C ALA A 215 1.16 15.50 -4.61
N GLU A 216 2.36 15.47 -4.01
CA GLU A 216 3.35 16.54 -4.18
C GLU A 216 3.72 16.83 -5.65
N SER A 217 3.76 15.81 -6.49
CA SER A 217 4.17 15.95 -7.90
C SER A 217 3.46 14.95 -8.80
N LEU A 218 2.97 15.41 -9.95
CA LEU A 218 2.73 14.55 -11.10
C LEU A 218 3.91 14.68 -12.06
N ASP A 219 4.66 13.61 -12.22
CA ASP A 219 5.78 13.48 -13.15
C ASP A 219 5.73 12.14 -13.91
N PHE A 220 6.62 12.01 -14.89
CA PHE A 220 6.70 10.86 -15.79
C PHE A 220 7.18 9.57 -15.10
N HIS A 221 7.79 9.64 -13.93
CA HIS A 221 8.32 8.47 -13.23
C HIS A 221 7.27 7.84 -12.32
N ALA A 222 6.55 8.66 -11.56
CA ALA A 222 5.68 8.19 -10.50
C ALA A 222 4.20 8.51 -10.70
N LEU A 223 3.81 9.42 -11.61
CA LEU A 223 2.42 9.89 -11.79
C LEU A 223 1.69 10.12 -10.45
N GLY A 224 2.35 10.77 -9.49
CA GLY A 224 1.76 11.03 -8.16
C GLY A 224 1.91 9.92 -7.14
N GLY A 225 2.58 8.81 -7.48
CA GLY A 225 2.82 7.71 -6.57
C GLY A 225 1.69 6.67 -6.58
N PRO A 226 1.84 5.62 -5.75
CA PRO A 226 0.98 4.44 -5.80
C PRO A 226 -0.47 4.73 -5.36
N VAL A 227 -0.70 5.66 -4.42
CA VAL A 227 -2.05 6.09 -4.01
C VAL A 227 -2.81 6.67 -5.20
N VAL A 228 -2.20 7.65 -5.87
CA VAL A 228 -2.78 8.34 -7.04
C VAL A 228 -3.09 7.34 -8.16
N LYS A 229 -2.16 6.43 -8.46
CA LYS A 229 -2.34 5.37 -9.46
C LYS A 229 -3.51 4.44 -9.12
N ARG A 230 -3.60 3.97 -7.88
CA ARG A 230 -4.69 3.08 -7.43
C ARG A 230 -6.05 3.76 -7.55
N VAL A 231 -6.16 5.02 -7.10
CA VAL A 231 -7.41 5.80 -7.17
C VAL A 231 -7.81 6.04 -8.63
N ALA A 232 -6.87 6.43 -9.49
CA ALA A 232 -7.13 6.65 -10.91
C ALA A 232 -7.56 5.38 -11.65
N ALA A 233 -6.95 4.23 -11.32
CA ALA A 233 -7.33 2.94 -11.89
C ALA A 233 -8.77 2.57 -11.53
N LEU A 234 -9.13 2.62 -10.24
CA LEU A 234 -10.49 2.31 -9.77
C LEU A 234 -11.55 3.25 -10.36
N ALA A 235 -11.22 4.53 -10.49
CA ALA A 235 -12.11 5.50 -11.12
C ALA A 235 -12.28 5.26 -12.63
N THR A 236 -11.19 4.89 -13.33
CA THR A 236 -11.24 4.53 -14.74
C THR A 236 -12.13 3.31 -14.98
N GLU A 237 -11.99 2.27 -14.15
CA GLU A 237 -12.85 1.07 -14.20
C GLU A 237 -14.32 1.42 -13.97
N ALA A 238 -14.60 2.38 -13.09
CA ALA A 238 -15.94 2.87 -12.79
C ALA A 238 -16.45 3.96 -13.75
N LEU A 239 -15.65 4.35 -14.77
CA LEU A 239 -15.93 5.44 -15.71
C LEU A 239 -16.26 6.76 -15.00
N ARG A 240 -15.52 7.08 -13.94
CA ARG A 240 -15.66 8.32 -13.17
C ARG A 240 -14.53 9.30 -13.46
N PRO A 241 -14.84 10.59 -13.63
CA PRO A 241 -13.81 11.59 -13.88
C PRO A 241 -12.91 11.73 -12.65
N VAL A 242 -11.60 11.80 -12.91
CA VAL A 242 -10.57 12.02 -11.87
C VAL A 242 -9.92 13.37 -12.10
N ILE A 243 -9.77 14.15 -11.03
CA ILE A 243 -8.91 15.33 -11.03
C ILE A 243 -7.83 15.25 -9.96
N GLY A 244 -6.68 15.83 -10.27
CA GLY A 244 -5.57 15.98 -9.33
C GLY A 244 -5.48 17.40 -8.78
N ILE A 245 -5.38 17.57 -7.47
CA ILE A 245 -4.87 18.81 -6.84
C ILE A 245 -3.47 18.49 -6.33
N VAL A 246 -2.43 19.08 -6.93
CA VAL A 246 -1.06 18.56 -6.82
C VAL A 246 -0.07 19.66 -6.53
N GLY A 247 1.05 19.36 -5.87
CA GLY A 247 2.05 20.39 -5.56
C GLY A 247 2.59 21.02 -6.85
N ARG A 248 3.01 20.15 -7.79
CA ARG A 248 3.41 20.51 -9.16
C ARG A 248 2.86 19.52 -10.19
N ASN A 249 2.71 20.00 -11.42
CA ASN A 249 2.36 19.16 -12.57
C ASN A 249 3.40 19.34 -13.67
N PHE A 250 4.10 18.27 -14.02
CA PHE A 250 5.05 18.20 -15.14
C PHE A 250 4.47 17.41 -16.32
N VAL A 251 3.25 16.91 -16.20
CA VAL A 251 2.59 16.04 -17.19
C VAL A 251 1.68 16.87 -18.08
N SER A 252 1.75 16.64 -19.39
CA SER A 252 0.91 17.34 -20.36
C SER A 252 -0.56 16.91 -20.23
N SER A 253 -1.51 17.75 -20.66
CA SER A 253 -2.94 17.40 -20.66
C SER A 253 -3.26 16.12 -21.44
N ARG A 254 -2.48 15.80 -22.48
CA ARG A 254 -2.64 14.56 -23.25
C ARG A 254 -2.27 13.35 -22.42
N GLU A 255 -1.15 13.41 -21.70
CA GLU A 255 -0.67 12.31 -20.86
C GLU A 255 -1.51 12.13 -19.60
N LEU A 256 -2.03 13.23 -19.03
CA LEU A 256 -3.01 13.15 -17.94
C LEU A 256 -4.22 12.32 -18.36
N ARG A 257 -4.79 12.58 -19.54
CA ARG A 257 -5.93 11.81 -20.06
C ARG A 257 -5.61 10.33 -20.28
N LEU A 258 -4.40 10.03 -20.76
CA LEU A 258 -3.94 8.63 -20.89
C LEU A 258 -3.79 7.94 -19.53
N ALA A 259 -3.51 8.71 -18.47
CA ALA A 259 -3.41 8.23 -17.10
C ALA A 259 -4.77 8.26 -16.34
N GLY A 260 -5.89 8.56 -17.01
CA GLY A 260 -7.22 8.58 -16.40
C GLY A 260 -7.62 9.89 -15.73
N PHE A 261 -6.84 10.97 -15.91
CA PHE A 261 -7.12 12.29 -15.35
C PHE A 261 -7.80 13.21 -16.37
N GLU A 262 -8.85 13.89 -15.92
CA GLU A 262 -9.47 14.97 -16.70
C GLU A 262 -8.67 16.28 -16.59
N ALA A 263 -8.17 16.58 -15.40
CA ALA A 263 -7.37 17.78 -15.14
C ALA A 263 -6.45 17.60 -13.93
N ALA A 264 -5.37 18.38 -13.91
CA ALA A 264 -4.52 18.56 -12.74
C ALA A 264 -4.36 20.04 -12.43
N TYR A 265 -4.49 20.39 -11.15
CA TYR A 265 -4.45 21.75 -10.63
C TYR A 265 -3.24 21.92 -9.71
N PRO A 266 -2.13 22.49 -10.22
CA PRO A 266 -0.92 22.62 -9.44
C PRO A 266 -1.01 23.77 -8.42
N LEU A 267 -0.51 23.55 -7.20
CA LEU A 267 -0.42 24.55 -6.13
C LEU A 267 0.60 25.64 -6.47
N LEU A 268 1.71 25.23 -7.09
CA LEU A 268 2.83 26.06 -7.49
C LEU A 268 2.92 26.15 -9.02
N ARG A 269 3.36 27.30 -9.53
CA ARG A 269 3.61 27.51 -10.96
C ARG A 269 5.11 27.41 -11.25
N GLY A 270 5.47 26.63 -12.27
CA GLY A 270 6.85 26.50 -12.74
C GLY A 270 7.74 25.62 -11.85
N ALA A 271 9.03 25.57 -12.19
CA ALA A 271 10.02 24.67 -11.58
C ALA A 271 10.80 25.26 -10.39
N GLY A 272 10.30 26.33 -9.75
CA GLY A 272 11.01 26.95 -8.62
C GLY A 272 11.04 26.06 -7.38
N ASP A 273 11.96 26.33 -6.44
CA ASP A 273 12.31 25.42 -5.31
C ASP A 273 11.40 25.52 -4.07
N GLY A 274 10.31 26.30 -4.11
CA GLY A 274 9.43 26.48 -2.95
C GLY A 274 8.59 25.23 -2.64
N ASN A 275 8.31 24.93 -1.37
CA ASN A 275 7.34 23.88 -1.03
C ASN A 275 5.92 24.44 -0.99
N ALA A 276 4.95 23.63 -1.39
CA ALA A 276 3.56 24.03 -1.26
C ALA A 276 3.15 24.05 0.22
N GLU A 277 2.34 25.03 0.61
CA GLU A 277 1.88 25.18 1.99
C GLU A 277 0.40 24.76 2.13
N PRO A 278 -0.04 24.30 3.31
CA PRO A 278 -1.42 23.88 3.55
C PRO A 278 -2.46 24.95 3.18
N ARG A 279 -2.14 26.22 3.42
CA ARG A 279 -3.00 27.34 3.03
C ARG A 279 -3.22 27.37 1.51
N ARG A 280 -2.15 27.14 0.74
CA ARG A 280 -2.22 27.16 -0.72
C ARG A 280 -3.06 26.01 -1.25
N LEU A 281 -2.98 24.83 -0.61
CA LEU A 281 -3.87 23.71 -0.90
C LEU A 281 -5.34 24.10 -0.73
N GLY A 282 -5.70 24.70 0.40
CA GLY A 282 -7.07 25.17 0.65
C GLY A 282 -7.56 26.19 -0.38
N GLU A 283 -6.72 27.16 -0.77
CA GLU A 283 -7.07 28.16 -1.80
C GLU A 283 -7.35 27.52 -3.16
N VAL A 284 -6.49 26.61 -3.61
CA VAL A 284 -6.66 25.91 -4.90
C VAL A 284 -7.84 24.96 -4.84
N ALA A 285 -7.99 24.18 -3.78
CA ALA A 285 -9.12 23.28 -3.61
C ALA A 285 -10.46 24.03 -3.64
N ALA A 286 -10.55 25.19 -2.96
CA ALA A 286 -11.75 26.02 -2.99
C ALA A 286 -12.03 26.59 -4.39
N HIS A 287 -10.99 26.98 -5.14
CA HIS A 287 -11.16 27.41 -6.53
C HIS A 287 -11.68 26.28 -7.41
N VAL A 288 -11.06 25.10 -7.33
CA VAL A 288 -11.45 23.91 -8.10
C VAL A 288 -12.88 23.47 -7.75
N ALA A 289 -13.24 23.45 -6.47
CA ALA A 289 -14.59 23.09 -6.04
C ALA A 289 -15.68 24.02 -6.61
N ARG A 290 -15.37 25.30 -6.88
CA ARG A 290 -16.30 26.23 -7.53
C ARG A 290 -16.46 26.00 -9.02
N THR A 291 -15.46 25.42 -9.69
CA THR A 291 -15.50 25.17 -11.14
C THR A 291 -16.07 23.80 -11.47
N TRP A 292 -15.98 22.84 -10.55
CA TRP A 292 -16.53 21.49 -10.69
C TRP A 292 -17.88 21.40 -9.98
N ILE A 293 -18.90 22.05 -10.57
CA ILE A 293 -20.29 22.01 -10.10
C ILE A 293 -21.19 21.48 -11.22
N TRP A 294 -22.16 20.65 -10.88
CA TRP A 294 -23.20 20.14 -11.76
C TRP A 294 -24.49 19.90 -11.01
#